data_AF-E8R7Z8-F1
#
_entry.id   AF-E8R7Z8-F1
#
_cell.length_a   1.000
_cell.length_b   1.000
_cell.length_c   1.000
_cell.angle_alpha   90.00
_cell.angle_beta   90.00
_cell.angle_gamma   90.00
#
_symmetry.space_group_name_H-M   'P 1'
#
loop_
_entity.id
_entity.type
_entity.pdbx_description
1 polymer ?
#
loop_
_entity_poly.entity_id
_entity_poly.type
_entity_poly.pdbx_seq_one_letter_code
_entity_poly.pdbx_strand_id
1 'polypeptide(L)' 'MAVFKPGKNRREIIEELLRDLDPSLREEARRLLESMSPDELAGLRKEDVYRRLGKQRPS' A
#
# COMPACT_ATOMS: atom_id res chain seq x y z
N MET A 1 -3.09 -16.67 9.41
CA MET A 1 -4.19 -15.77 9.02
C MET A 1 -3.84 -14.39 9.54
N ALA A 2 -3.61 -13.41 8.66
CA ALA A 2 -3.23 -12.06 9.07
C ALA A 2 -4.44 -11.37 9.70
N VAL A 3 -4.29 -11.05 10.98
CA VAL A 3 -5.34 -10.54 11.87
C VAL A 3 -5.63 -9.09 11.52
N PHE A 4 -6.83 -8.82 11.00
CA PHE A 4 -7.36 -7.46 10.93
C PHE A 4 -7.53 -6.96 12.37
N LYS A 5 -6.71 -5.99 12.80
CA LYS A 5 -6.93 -5.28 14.06
C LYS A 5 -8.01 -4.22 13.81
N PRO A 6 -9.21 -4.34 14.40
CA PRO A 6 -10.26 -3.35 14.24
C PRO A 6 -9.79 -2.07 14.95
N GLY A 7 -9.34 -1.09 14.17
CA GLY A 7 -8.83 0.18 14.72
C GLY A 7 -7.88 0.93 13.81
N LYS A 8 -7.27 0.28 12.81
CA LYS A 8 -6.42 1.01 11.86
C LYS A 8 -7.26 1.75 10.84
N ASN A 9 -7.13 3.07 10.83
CA ASN A 9 -7.79 3.91 9.85
C ASN A 9 -7.15 3.69 8.47
N ARG A 10 -7.96 3.79 7.40
CA ARG A 10 -7.49 3.67 6.01
C ARG A 10 -6.21 4.45 5.75
N ARG A 11 -6.14 5.68 6.27
CA ARG A 11 -4.98 6.55 6.18
C ARG A 11 -3.71 5.93 6.78
N GLU A 12 -3.81 5.31 7.95
CA GLU A 12 -2.66 4.68 8.62
C GLU A 12 -2.14 3.50 7.81
N ILE A 13 -3.02 2.69 7.22
CA ILE A 13 -2.63 1.56 6.35
C ILE A 13 -1.88 2.08 5.12
N ILE A 14 -2.38 3.14 4.49
CA ILE A 14 -1.71 3.77 3.34
C ILE A 14 -0.35 4.32 3.76
N GLU A 15 -0.26 5.05 4.87
CA GLU A 15 1.01 5.62 5.35
C GLU A 15 2.04 4.53 5.69
N GLU A 16 1.61 3.41 6.28
CA GLU A 16 2.48 2.24 6.51
C GLU A 16 3.00 1.64 5.20
N LEU A 17 2.13 1.39 4.22
CA LEU A 17 2.51 0.85 2.92
C LEU A 17 3.48 1.77 2.17
N LEU A 18 3.27 3.10 2.25
CA LEU A 18 4.14 4.09 1.62
C LEU A 18 5.48 4.23 2.32
N ARG A 19 5.55 4.03 3.64
CA ARG A 19 6.79 4.15 4.42
C ARG A 19 7.86 3.17 3.92
N ASP A 20 7.45 1.94 3.64
CA ASP A 20 8.33 0.86 3.16
C ASP A 20 8.55 0.87 1.63
N LEU A 21 7.90 1.79 0.92
CA LEU A 21 8.04 1.99 -0.51
C LEU A 21 9.16 2.99 -0.82
N ASP A 22 9.78 2.83 -2.01
CA ASP A 22 10.74 3.78 -2.56
C ASP A 22 10.16 5.21 -2.55
N PRO A 23 10.88 6.21 -2.01
CA PRO A 23 10.42 7.60 -1.96
C PRO A 23 9.97 8.15 -3.31
N SER A 24 10.62 7.74 -4.41
CA SER A 24 10.30 8.19 -5.77
C SER A 24 8.94 7.69 -6.28
N LEU A 25 8.43 6.60 -5.70
CA LEU A 25 7.17 5.98 -6.10
C LEU A 25 6.02 6.31 -5.15
N ARG A 26 6.28 6.97 -4.01
CA ARG A 26 5.27 7.21 -2.97
C ARG A 26 4.07 8.00 -3.45
N GLU A 27 4.27 8.99 -4.32
CA GLU A 27 3.16 9.82 -4.78
C GLU A 27 2.25 9.06 -5.73
N GLU A 28 2.84 8.28 -6.65
CA GLU A 28 2.09 7.42 -7.57
C GLU A 28 1.36 6.30 -6.80
N ALA A 29 2.06 5.67 -5.85
CA ALA A 29 1.51 4.68 -4.95
C ALA A 29 0.37 5.25 -4.09
N ARG A 30 0.50 6.49 -3.59
CA ARG A 30 -0.55 7.12 -2.78
C ARG A 30 -1.82 7.26 -3.59
N ARG A 31 -1.73 7.78 -4.82
CA ARG A 31 -2.91 7.93 -5.70
C ARG A 31 -3.57 6.59 -5.99
N LEU A 32 -2.78 5.55 -6.21
CA LEU A 32 -3.28 4.18 -6.39
C LEU A 32 -3.97 3.65 -5.13
N LEU A 33 -3.34 3.78 -3.96
CA LEU A 33 -3.89 3.28 -2.70
C LEU A 33 -5.15 4.06 -2.26
N GLU A 34 -5.20 5.36 -2.56
CA GLU A 34 -6.34 6.23 -2.31
C GLU A 34 -7.51 5.99 -3.28
N SER A 35 -7.32 5.28 -4.38
CA SER A 35 -8.43 4.86 -5.26
C SER A 35 -9.00 3.49 -4.89
N MET A 36 -8.31 2.73 -4.04
CA MET A 36 -8.73 1.40 -3.62
C MET A 36 -9.74 1.41 -2.48
N SER A 37 -10.58 0.37 -2.46
CA SER A 37 -11.51 0.12 -1.36
C SER A 37 -10.77 -0.32 -0.08
N PRO A 38 -11.36 -0.10 1.11
CA PRO A 38 -10.76 -0.51 2.39
C PRO A 38 -10.46 -2.02 2.45
N ASP A 39 -11.33 -2.86 1.88
CA ASP A 39 -11.16 -4.31 1.86
C ASP A 39 -9.95 -4.74 1.02
N GLU A 40 -9.72 -4.08 -0.11
CA GLU A 40 -8.54 -4.35 -0.94
C GLU A 40 -7.24 -3.89 -0.27
N LEU A 41 -7.27 -2.78 0.48
CA LEU A 41 -6.12 -2.29 1.24
C LEU A 41 -5.75 -3.23 2.39
N ALA A 42 -6.74 -3.85 3.04
CA ALA A 42 -6.54 -4.73 4.19
C ALA A 42 -5.68 -5.97 3.86
N GLY A 43 -5.74 -6.45 2.61
CA GLY A 43 -4.97 -7.60 2.14
C GLY A 43 -3.71 -7.25 1.35
N LEU A 44 -3.45 -5.96 1.11
CA LEU A 44 -2.43 -5.53 0.16
C LEU A 44 -1.04 -5.60 0.77
N ARG A 45 -0.09 -6.19 0.03
CA ARG A 45 1.33 -6.16 0.39
C ARG A 45 2.08 -5.16 -0.47
N LYS A 46 3.27 -4.75 -0.03
CA LYS A 46 4.12 -3.82 -0.80
C LYS A 46 4.45 -4.37 -2.19
N GLU A 47 4.64 -5.69 -2.32
CA GLU A 47 4.93 -6.34 -3.59
C GLU A 47 3.79 -6.14 -4.60
N ASP A 48 2.55 -6.13 -4.11
CA ASP A 48 1.36 -5.88 -4.94
C ASP A 48 1.33 -4.42 -5.41
N VAL A 49 1.76 -3.48 -4.56
CA VAL A 49 1.91 -2.06 -4.93
C VAL A 49 2.94 -1.91 -6.05
N TYR A 50 4.13 -2.49 -5.92
CA TYR A 50 5.16 -2.46 -6.99
C TYR A 50 4.65 -3.07 -8.30
N ARG A 51 3.97 -4.21 -8.21
CA ARG A 51 3.39 -4.89 -9.38
C ARG A 51 2.34 -4.02 -10.08
N ARG A 52 1.46 -3.36 -9.32
CA ARG A 52 0.42 -2.49 -9.88
C ARG A 52 0.97 -1.19 -10.46
N LEU A 53 2.07 -0.69 -9.92
CA LEU A 53 2.82 0.44 -10.50
C LEU A 53 3.67 0.03 -11.71
N GLY A 54 3.74 -1.26 -12.04
CA GLY A 54 4.57 -1.77 -13.12
C GLY A 54 6.07 -1.55 -12.89
N LYS A 55 6.50 -1.37 -11.63
CA LYS A 55 7.90 -1.11 -11.27
C LYS A 55 8.51 -2.38 -10.67
N GLN A 56 9.72 -2.73 -11.09
CA GLN A 56 10.50 -3.74 -10.39
C GLN A 56 11.00 -3.15 -9.08
N ARG A 57 10.85 -3.92 -7.99
CA ARG A 57 11.41 -3.55 -6.69
C ARG A 57 12.93 -3.40 -6.85
N PRO A 58 13.54 -2.27 -6.42
CA PRO A 58 15.00 -2.17 -6.41
C PRO A 58 15.55 -3.28 -5.50
N SER A 59 16.56 -3.99 -6.00
CA SER A 59 17.19 -5.15 -5.35
C SER A 59 17.84 -4.78 -4.02
#